data_AF-A0A8J5AVU5-F1
#
_entry.id   AF-A0A8J5AVU5-F1
#
_cell.length_a   1.000
_cell.length_b   1.000
_cell.length_c   1.000
_cell.angle_alpha   90.00
_cell.angle_beta   90.00
_cell.angle_gamma   90.00
#
_symmetry.space_group_name_H-M   'P 1'
#
loop_
_entity.id
_entity.type
_entity.pdbx_description
1 polymer ?
#
loop_
_entity_poly.entity_id
_entity_poly.type
_entity_poly.pdbx_seq_one_letter_code
_entity_poly.pdbx_strand_id
1 'polypeptide(L)'
;MKISSWYLLTLVASVLADYTPRKGACPSSPLIREPKGVQPDEADYISGRQNKSKPALNAFLKKQNIDGFDVDSFLEKASPKIAIAASGGGLRATLTGLGTLQALDNRTENSTLAGYLQAVDYMSGLSGGSWLVGYSAINDYPDFETLYNAFDHFFDLPGSMGTIGMTVKVFLDSLQKLRAGYQTSVTDEWGRLIYMLLGNAGLKKEDANWSDIQEMDSFTSFEMPFPIIIGMSLFPGTSFDVQYITFNNSVVEMTPYEFGTWDKNVRRFMNMKYLGTEMENGTPTGNCTTNYDNAGLIMGISSDIFNGMLGFDGIYGILIEDLMKLLEMINAAEYRVGVISPNPFYKLDDLPSNQTISRVLPMCDGGYDGEGIPILPFLQPEREVDVVIAMDPAADTPEGWPTGEALRRTAGKSEWEFGEGIFPQIPDRETFLNDNLTTKPVFFGCNITSLKQYDNSDRYSPVIIYIPMMNISYLSNFSTEKLLYSHEESLGTVNNGYNMMTRTNLTDDENWGKCLGCVSILREMQRLNETVDGCESCFSDYCYN
;
A
#
# COMPACT_ATOMS: atom_id res chain seq x y z
N MET A 1 -42.62 15.86 1.05
CA MET A 1 -42.76 15.95 2.51
C MET A 1 -41.82 17.05 3.01
N LYS A 2 -42.33 18.12 3.63
CA LYS A 2 -41.49 19.12 4.30
C LYS A 2 -41.11 18.55 5.67
N ILE A 3 -39.96 17.89 5.74
CA ILE A 3 -39.40 17.40 7.01
C ILE A 3 -38.79 18.63 7.69
N SER A 4 -39.26 18.97 8.88
CA SER A 4 -38.81 20.16 9.59
C SER A 4 -37.38 19.98 10.10
N SER A 5 -36.55 21.00 9.89
CA SER A 5 -35.12 21.02 10.21
C SER A 5 -34.78 20.73 11.68
N TRP A 6 -35.78 20.76 12.57
CA TRP A 6 -35.62 20.57 14.01
C TRP A 6 -35.61 19.10 14.44
N TYR A 7 -36.23 18.19 13.68
CA TYR A 7 -36.20 16.75 14.00
C TYR A 7 -34.91 16.06 13.57
N LEU A 8 -34.14 16.67 12.65
CA LEU A 8 -32.82 16.15 12.25
C LEU A 8 -31.73 16.44 13.29
N LEU A 9 -31.93 17.39 14.21
CA LEU A 9 -30.89 17.88 15.11
C LEU A 9 -30.79 17.13 16.45
N THR A 10 -31.83 16.38 16.85
CA THR A 10 -31.91 15.76 18.18
C THR A 10 -31.72 14.24 18.21
N LEU A 11 -31.64 13.58 17.05
CA LEU A 11 -31.17 12.19 16.92
C LEU A 11 -29.66 12.07 16.62
N VAL A 12 -28.97 13.20 16.53
CA VAL A 12 -27.59 13.34 16.00
C VAL A 12 -26.54 13.50 17.12
N ALA A 13 -26.91 13.29 18.39
CA ALA A 13 -26.01 13.58 19.51
C ALA A 13 -25.25 12.37 20.09
N SER A 14 -25.51 11.12 19.67
CA SER A 14 -24.86 9.95 20.30
C SER A 14 -24.25 8.90 19.36
N VAL A 15 -24.22 9.14 18.04
CA VAL A 15 -23.62 8.21 17.02
C VAL A 15 -22.72 8.96 16.03
N LEU A 16 -22.26 10.17 16.36
CA LEU A 16 -21.65 11.10 15.38
C LEU A 16 -20.27 11.67 15.78
N ALA A 17 -19.67 11.20 16.87
CA ALA A 17 -18.51 11.84 17.47
C ALA A 17 -17.13 11.26 17.08
N ASP A 18 -17.05 10.10 16.41
CA ASP A 18 -15.77 9.36 16.30
C ASP A 18 -14.94 9.71 15.04
N TYR A 19 -15.54 10.15 13.93
CA TYR A 19 -14.78 10.64 12.75
C TYR A 19 -14.10 12.01 12.96
N THR A 20 -14.58 12.83 13.90
CA THR A 20 -14.09 14.22 14.04
C THR A 20 -12.81 14.29 14.87
N PRO A 21 -11.76 15.00 14.41
CA PRO A 21 -10.52 15.10 15.17
C PRO A 21 -10.72 15.87 16.49
N ARG A 22 -9.98 15.47 17.53
CA ARG A 22 -10.13 15.97 18.90
C ARG A 22 -8.84 16.63 19.36
N LYS A 23 -8.96 17.74 20.11
CA LYS A 23 -7.82 18.43 20.72
C LYS A 23 -7.60 17.93 22.14
N GLY A 24 -6.36 17.62 22.49
CA GLY A 24 -5.96 17.13 23.80
C GLY A 24 -4.55 17.58 24.20
N ALA A 25 -4.09 17.08 25.34
CA ALA A 25 -2.73 17.32 25.80
C ALA A 25 -1.72 16.64 24.85
N CYS A 26 -0.63 17.35 24.57
CA CYS A 26 0.49 16.78 23.82
C CYS A 26 1.30 15.80 24.67
N PRO A 27 1.93 14.78 24.06
CA PRO A 27 2.91 13.96 24.75
C PRO A 27 4.15 14.79 25.08
N SER A 28 4.97 14.29 26.01
CA SER A 28 6.25 14.90 26.33
C SER A 28 7.34 14.62 25.28
N SER A 29 7.17 13.56 24.48
CA SER A 29 8.06 13.24 23.38
C SER A 29 7.84 14.18 22.17
N PRO A 30 8.88 14.48 21.39
CA PRO A 30 8.72 15.18 20.12
C PRO A 30 7.75 14.43 19.19
N LEU A 31 6.93 15.18 18.46
CA LEU A 31 6.01 14.59 17.47
C LEU A 31 6.64 14.36 16.11
N ILE A 32 7.77 15.01 15.84
CA ILE A 32 8.48 14.94 14.55
C ILE A 32 9.89 14.43 14.81
N ARG A 33 10.36 13.56 13.92
CA ARG A 33 11.74 13.09 13.89
C ARG A 33 12.33 13.18 12.49
N GLU A 34 13.65 13.32 12.47
CA GLU A 34 14.47 13.01 11.31
C GLU A 34 14.86 11.51 11.37
N PRO A 35 14.53 10.71 10.34
CA PRO A 35 14.86 9.30 10.32
C PRO A 35 16.35 9.05 10.06
N LYS A 36 17.00 8.44 11.05
CA LYS A 36 18.36 7.86 10.95
C LYS A 36 18.34 6.32 10.95
N GLY A 37 17.13 5.77 10.85
CA GLY A 37 16.74 4.43 11.24
C GLY A 37 15.22 4.34 11.12
N VAL A 38 14.70 3.12 11.02
CA VAL A 38 13.27 2.88 11.29
C VAL A 38 12.93 3.36 12.70
N GLN A 39 11.69 3.74 12.92
CA GLN A 39 11.28 4.22 14.23
C GLN A 39 11.35 3.07 15.26
N PRO A 40 11.71 3.32 16.53
CA PRO A 40 11.85 2.28 17.55
C PRO A 40 10.72 1.25 17.64
N ASP A 41 9.44 1.63 17.66
CA ASP A 41 8.35 0.65 17.76
C ASP A 41 8.12 -0.12 16.44
N GLU A 42 8.54 0.39 15.27
CA GLU A 42 8.60 -0.40 14.03
C GLU A 42 9.74 -1.42 14.13
N ALA A 43 10.91 -1.03 14.65
CA ALA A 43 12.01 -1.95 14.89
C ALA A 43 11.62 -3.07 15.86
N ASP A 44 10.96 -2.71 16.98
CA ASP A 44 10.47 -3.67 17.98
C ASP A 44 9.38 -4.59 17.39
N TYR A 45 8.45 -4.02 16.60
CA TYR A 45 7.43 -4.81 15.91
C TYR A 45 8.06 -5.83 14.97
N ILE A 46 9.02 -5.41 14.15
CA ILE A 46 9.66 -6.27 13.15
C ILE A 46 10.54 -7.33 13.82
N SER A 47 11.19 -6.99 14.93
CA SER A 47 11.87 -7.98 15.76
C SER A 47 10.88 -9.01 16.35
N GLY A 48 9.69 -8.57 16.79
CA GLY A 48 8.62 -9.46 17.26
C GLY A 48 8.08 -10.35 16.15
N ARG A 49 7.81 -9.75 14.97
CA ARG A 49 7.35 -10.42 13.75
C ARG A 49 8.33 -11.46 13.25
N GLN A 50 9.63 -11.22 13.35
CA GLN A 50 10.66 -12.21 12.99
C GLN A 50 10.60 -13.49 13.84
N ASN A 51 10.00 -13.46 15.04
CA ASN A 51 9.72 -14.68 15.80
C ASN A 51 8.55 -15.51 15.23
N LYS A 52 7.79 -14.96 14.26
CA LYS A 52 6.70 -15.61 13.53
C LYS A 52 7.11 -15.93 12.09
N SER A 53 7.67 -14.95 11.38
CA SER A 53 8.00 -15.05 9.96
C SER A 53 9.17 -15.99 9.70
N LYS A 54 10.21 -15.99 10.54
CA LYS A 54 11.37 -16.87 10.36
C LYS A 54 11.02 -18.36 10.55
N PRO A 55 10.26 -18.79 11.58
CA PRO A 55 9.74 -20.16 11.64
C PRO A 55 8.83 -20.53 10.47
N ALA A 56 7.99 -19.60 9.98
CA ALA A 56 7.16 -19.84 8.81
C ALA A 56 7.99 -20.05 7.54
N LEU A 57 9.04 -19.25 7.35
CA LEU A 57 10.00 -19.40 6.25
C LEU A 57 10.75 -20.74 6.35
N ASN A 58 11.19 -21.14 7.55
CA ASN A 58 11.80 -22.46 7.78
C ASN A 58 10.89 -23.59 7.32
N ALA A 59 9.62 -23.57 7.76
CA ALA A 59 8.64 -24.58 7.38
C ALA A 59 8.37 -24.59 5.86
N PHE A 60 8.26 -23.42 5.24
CA PHE A 60 8.09 -23.29 3.80
C PHE A 60 9.29 -23.85 3.03
N LEU A 61 10.52 -23.50 3.41
CA LEU A 61 11.75 -23.96 2.75
C LEU A 61 11.93 -25.48 2.87
N LYS A 62 11.63 -26.06 4.05
CA LYS A 62 11.66 -27.52 4.24
C LYS A 62 10.67 -28.25 3.34
N LYS A 63 9.49 -27.68 3.10
CA LYS A 63 8.49 -28.23 2.18
C LYS A 63 9.01 -28.30 0.74
N GLN A 64 9.91 -27.39 0.35
CA GLN A 64 10.44 -27.34 -1.01
C GLN A 64 11.52 -28.39 -1.31
N ASN A 65 12.08 -29.04 -0.28
CA ASN A 65 13.11 -30.08 -0.44
C ASN A 65 14.26 -29.66 -1.37
N ILE A 66 14.85 -28.48 -1.11
CA ILE A 66 15.96 -27.94 -1.91
C ILE A 66 17.21 -28.82 -1.72
N ASP A 67 17.70 -29.40 -2.81
CA ASP A 67 18.86 -30.29 -2.78
C ASP A 67 20.11 -29.59 -2.24
N GLY A 68 20.79 -30.25 -1.30
CA GLY A 68 22.03 -29.75 -0.70
C GLY A 68 21.86 -28.57 0.26
N PHE A 69 20.63 -28.20 0.62
CA PHE A 69 20.36 -27.07 1.50
C PHE A 69 19.92 -27.48 2.91
N ASP A 70 20.72 -27.12 3.90
CA ASP A 70 20.34 -27.23 5.31
C ASP A 70 19.62 -25.95 5.76
N VAL A 71 18.29 -26.01 5.73
CA VAL A 71 17.42 -24.88 6.12
C VAL A 71 17.67 -24.43 7.55
N ASP A 72 17.89 -25.37 8.48
CA ASP A 72 18.05 -25.03 9.90
C ASP A 72 19.39 -24.33 10.12
N SER A 73 20.48 -24.89 9.58
CA SER A 73 21.81 -24.27 9.70
C SER A 73 21.89 -22.90 9.03
N PHE A 74 21.22 -22.70 7.90
CA PHE A 74 21.16 -21.40 7.24
C PHE A 74 20.41 -20.37 8.10
N LEU A 75 19.22 -20.71 8.57
CA LEU A 75 18.41 -19.80 9.39
C LEU A 75 18.98 -19.59 10.79
N GLU A 76 19.95 -20.37 11.27
CA GLU A 76 20.71 -20.00 12.46
C GLU A 76 21.63 -18.79 12.21
N LYS A 77 22.10 -18.59 10.98
CA LYS A 77 23.05 -17.53 10.59
C LYS A 77 22.37 -16.31 9.95
N ALA A 78 21.25 -16.54 9.28
CA ALA A 78 20.54 -15.53 8.48
C ALA A 78 19.11 -15.31 8.98
N SER A 79 18.57 -14.12 8.75
CA SER A 79 17.17 -13.78 8.99
C SER A 79 16.61 -13.02 7.77
N PRO A 80 16.34 -13.72 6.64
CA PRO A 80 15.81 -13.08 5.46
C PRO A 80 14.51 -12.32 5.77
N LYS A 81 14.41 -11.08 5.29
CA LYS A 81 13.19 -10.27 5.39
C LYS A 81 12.45 -10.20 4.07
N ILE A 82 11.17 -10.56 4.09
CA ILE A 82 10.32 -10.66 2.89
C ILE A 82 9.24 -9.58 2.94
N ALA A 83 9.03 -8.90 1.83
CA ALA A 83 7.98 -7.90 1.69
C ALA A 83 7.06 -8.19 0.49
N ILE A 84 5.85 -7.67 0.56
CA ILE A 84 4.88 -7.64 -0.53
C ILE A 84 4.55 -6.18 -0.88
N ALA A 85 4.60 -5.84 -2.17
CA ALA A 85 4.17 -4.56 -2.70
C ALA A 85 2.91 -4.76 -3.57
N ALA A 86 1.77 -4.32 -3.05
CA ALA A 86 0.47 -4.37 -3.71
C ALA A 86 0.23 -3.09 -4.53
N SER A 87 0.27 -3.24 -5.85
CA SER A 87 0.13 -2.15 -6.82
C SER A 87 -1.24 -1.49 -6.81
N GLY A 88 -1.29 -0.29 -7.40
CA GLY A 88 -2.51 0.37 -7.80
C GLY A 88 -3.19 -0.22 -9.03
N GLY A 89 -4.37 0.32 -9.34
CA GLY A 89 -5.24 -0.17 -10.42
C GLY A 89 -6.69 -0.42 -10.00
N GLY A 90 -7.20 0.32 -9.01
CA GLY A 90 -8.58 0.20 -8.52
C GLY A 90 -8.94 -1.20 -8.06
N LEU A 91 -10.22 -1.59 -8.25
CA LEU A 91 -10.73 -2.86 -7.76
C LEU A 91 -10.09 -4.07 -8.47
N ARG A 92 -9.65 -3.91 -9.73
CA ARG A 92 -8.84 -4.93 -10.44
C ARG A 92 -7.60 -5.30 -9.62
N ALA A 93 -6.83 -4.29 -9.23
CA ALA A 93 -5.59 -4.51 -8.48
C ALA A 93 -5.85 -5.15 -7.11
N THR A 94 -6.91 -4.70 -6.42
CA THR A 94 -7.34 -5.30 -5.15
C THR A 94 -7.68 -6.78 -5.32
N LEU A 95 -8.50 -7.15 -6.31
CA LEU A 95 -8.94 -8.52 -6.56
C LEU A 95 -7.78 -9.43 -7.02
N THR A 96 -6.90 -8.95 -7.89
CA THR A 96 -5.68 -9.67 -8.28
C THR A 96 -4.76 -9.89 -7.08
N GLY A 97 -4.59 -8.86 -6.23
CA GLY A 97 -3.84 -8.94 -5.00
C GLY A 97 -4.42 -9.96 -4.02
N LEU A 98 -5.74 -9.99 -3.84
CA LEU A 98 -6.43 -10.98 -3.00
C LEU A 98 -6.14 -12.41 -3.43
N GLY A 99 -6.21 -12.70 -4.74
CA GLY A 99 -5.85 -14.03 -5.26
C GLY A 99 -4.40 -14.39 -4.99
N THR A 100 -3.50 -13.42 -5.11
CA THR A 100 -2.08 -13.60 -4.79
C THR A 100 -1.86 -13.88 -3.30
N LEU A 101 -2.52 -13.14 -2.40
CA LEU A 101 -2.45 -13.42 -0.96
C LEU A 101 -3.05 -14.79 -0.61
N GLN A 102 -4.19 -15.14 -1.21
CA GLN A 102 -4.84 -16.44 -1.05
C GLN A 102 -3.89 -17.59 -1.40
N ALA A 103 -3.13 -17.46 -2.48
CA ALA A 103 -2.13 -18.44 -2.89
C ALA A 103 -1.03 -18.65 -1.83
N LEU A 104 -0.65 -17.63 -1.08
CA LEU A 104 0.46 -17.70 -0.13
C LEU A 104 0.01 -18.05 1.29
N ASP A 105 -1.27 -17.88 1.60
CA ASP A 105 -1.83 -18.03 2.94
C ASP A 105 -1.99 -19.50 3.35
N ASN A 106 -1.50 -19.87 4.55
CA ASN A 106 -1.74 -21.20 5.11
C ASN A 106 -3.19 -21.46 5.54
N ARG A 107 -4.01 -20.41 5.64
CA ARG A 107 -5.46 -20.51 5.91
C ARG A 107 -6.23 -20.96 4.67
N THR A 108 -5.61 -20.92 3.49
CA THR A 108 -6.20 -21.43 2.24
C THR A 108 -5.95 -22.94 2.14
N GLU A 109 -7.03 -23.71 2.08
CA GLU A 109 -6.93 -25.16 1.89
C GLU A 109 -6.28 -25.51 0.54
N ASN A 110 -5.39 -26.50 0.54
CA ASN A 110 -4.75 -27.08 -0.65
C ASN A 110 -3.90 -26.12 -1.50
N SER A 111 -3.59 -24.90 -1.04
CA SER A 111 -2.65 -24.07 -1.77
C SER A 111 -1.24 -24.68 -1.76
N THR A 112 -0.64 -24.72 -2.94
CA THR A 112 0.71 -25.24 -3.14
C THR A 112 1.78 -24.39 -2.45
N LEU A 113 1.54 -23.07 -2.34
CA LEU A 113 2.44 -22.10 -1.72
C LEU A 113 2.03 -21.68 -0.30
N ALA A 114 1.01 -22.33 0.27
CA ALA A 114 0.53 -22.11 1.63
C ALA A 114 1.68 -22.04 2.66
N GLY A 115 1.66 -21.00 3.50
CA GLY A 115 2.65 -20.73 4.54
C GLY A 115 3.65 -19.65 4.18
N TYR A 116 3.77 -19.29 2.91
CA TYR A 116 4.67 -18.22 2.48
C TYR A 116 4.19 -16.84 2.97
N LEU A 117 2.88 -16.59 3.03
CA LEU A 117 2.35 -15.32 3.54
C LEU A 117 2.71 -15.09 5.02
N GLN A 118 2.73 -16.17 5.80
CA GLN A 118 3.15 -16.12 7.20
C GLN A 118 4.65 -15.78 7.35
N ALA A 119 5.47 -15.99 6.30
CA ALA A 119 6.87 -15.59 6.26
C ALA A 119 7.08 -14.11 5.85
N VAL A 120 6.03 -13.38 5.49
CA VAL A 120 6.13 -11.97 5.07
C VAL A 120 6.20 -11.04 6.29
N ASP A 121 7.18 -10.14 6.29
CA ASP A 121 7.42 -9.16 7.35
C ASP A 121 6.72 -7.83 7.11
N TYR A 122 6.67 -7.37 5.85
CA TYR A 122 6.07 -6.10 5.47
C TYR A 122 5.09 -6.24 4.31
N MET A 123 4.08 -5.38 4.29
CA MET A 123 3.17 -5.26 3.17
C MET A 123 2.88 -3.78 2.87
N SER A 124 3.20 -3.33 1.66
CA SER A 124 2.91 -1.98 1.18
C SER A 124 1.78 -1.98 0.17
N GLY A 125 0.98 -0.92 0.15
CA GLY A 125 -0.11 -0.74 -0.80
C GLY A 125 -0.23 0.71 -1.27
N LEU A 126 -0.56 0.90 -2.55
CA LEU A 126 -1.01 2.18 -3.09
C LEU A 126 -2.29 2.00 -3.91
N SER A 127 -3.12 3.03 -4.01
CA SER A 127 -4.37 3.02 -4.79
C SER A 127 -5.25 1.81 -4.45
N GLY A 128 -5.70 1.02 -5.43
CA GLY A 128 -6.43 -0.24 -5.17
C GLY A 128 -5.70 -1.23 -4.23
N GLY A 129 -4.37 -1.29 -4.27
CA GLY A 129 -3.56 -2.06 -3.33
C GLY A 129 -3.63 -1.52 -1.90
N SER A 130 -3.84 -0.21 -1.72
CA SER A 130 -4.06 0.39 -0.40
C SER A 130 -5.38 -0.06 0.23
N TRP A 131 -6.40 -0.37 -0.56
CA TRP A 131 -7.67 -0.89 -0.04
C TRP A 131 -7.47 -2.31 0.52
N LEU A 132 -6.71 -3.14 -0.19
CA LEU A 132 -6.34 -4.49 0.26
C LEU A 132 -5.55 -4.43 1.57
N VAL A 133 -4.42 -3.71 1.58
CA VAL A 133 -3.54 -3.60 2.75
C VAL A 133 -4.27 -2.92 3.91
N GLY A 134 -4.99 -1.84 3.61
CA GLY A 134 -5.71 -1.04 4.58
C GLY A 134 -6.82 -1.84 5.25
N TYR A 135 -7.71 -2.48 4.48
CA TYR A 135 -8.79 -3.29 5.01
C TYR A 135 -8.26 -4.51 5.79
N SER A 136 -7.22 -5.19 5.29
CA SER A 136 -6.57 -6.27 6.04
C SER A 136 -6.08 -5.80 7.41
N ALA A 137 -5.42 -4.64 7.48
CA ALA A 137 -4.83 -4.16 8.72
C ALA A 137 -5.88 -3.68 9.74
N ILE A 138 -6.85 -2.86 9.32
CA ILE A 138 -7.86 -2.30 10.23
C ILE A 138 -8.92 -3.32 10.67
N ASN A 139 -9.02 -4.45 9.96
CA ASN A 139 -9.97 -5.51 10.26
C ASN A 139 -9.31 -6.73 10.90
N ASP A 140 -8.16 -6.53 11.55
CA ASP A 140 -7.46 -7.54 12.36
C ASP A 140 -7.00 -8.77 11.55
N TYR A 141 -6.44 -8.50 10.36
CA TYR A 141 -5.83 -9.46 9.45
C TYR A 141 -6.71 -10.70 9.17
N PRO A 142 -7.91 -10.49 8.62
CA PRO A 142 -8.89 -11.55 8.47
C PRO A 142 -8.47 -12.55 7.37
N ASP A 143 -9.20 -13.66 7.29
CA ASP A 143 -8.98 -14.69 6.29
C ASP A 143 -9.44 -14.27 4.89
N PHE A 144 -9.12 -15.11 3.90
CA PHE A 144 -9.47 -14.86 2.51
C PHE A 144 -10.98 -14.69 2.31
N GLU A 145 -11.83 -15.50 2.95
CA GLU A 145 -13.29 -15.42 2.77
C GLU A 145 -13.82 -14.05 3.20
N THR A 146 -13.39 -13.57 4.37
CA THR A 146 -13.76 -12.25 4.87
C THR A 146 -13.25 -11.13 3.96
N LEU A 147 -12.01 -11.23 3.49
CA LEU A 147 -11.44 -10.25 2.55
C LEU A 147 -12.20 -10.25 1.22
N TYR A 148 -12.44 -11.43 0.65
CA TYR A 148 -13.16 -11.59 -0.61
C TYR A 148 -14.57 -10.99 -0.52
N ASN A 149 -15.31 -11.31 0.55
CA ASN A 149 -16.67 -10.78 0.75
C ASN A 149 -16.72 -9.25 0.84
N ALA A 150 -15.66 -8.61 1.36
CA ALA A 150 -15.55 -7.15 1.37
C ALA A 150 -15.42 -6.53 -0.03
N PHE A 151 -14.81 -7.26 -0.96
CA PHE A 151 -14.49 -6.73 -2.29
C PHE A 151 -15.39 -7.24 -3.42
N ASP A 152 -15.98 -8.43 -3.29
CA ASP A 152 -16.91 -9.01 -4.27
C ASP A 152 -18.18 -8.17 -4.46
N HIS A 153 -18.62 -7.51 -3.38
CA HIS A 153 -19.80 -6.63 -3.34
C HIS A 153 -19.43 -5.20 -2.96
N PHE A 154 -18.17 -4.79 -3.19
CA PHE A 154 -17.62 -3.55 -2.63
C PHE A 154 -18.48 -2.32 -2.93
N PHE A 155 -18.98 -2.24 -4.17
CA PHE A 155 -19.80 -1.13 -4.65
C PHE A 155 -21.29 -1.50 -4.82
N ASP A 156 -21.74 -2.61 -4.23
CA ASP A 156 -23.16 -2.89 -4.11
C ASP A 156 -23.76 -1.95 -3.06
N LEU A 157 -24.23 -0.81 -3.55
CA LEU A 157 -24.84 0.20 -2.69
C LEU A 157 -26.06 -0.40 -1.98
N PRO A 158 -26.22 -0.18 -0.66
CA PRO A 158 -27.42 -0.60 0.04
C PRO A 158 -28.59 0.11 -0.62
N GLY A 159 -29.52 -0.64 -1.23
CA GLY A 159 -30.48 -0.11 -2.22
C GLY A 159 -31.12 1.23 -1.83
N SER A 160 -31.39 2.09 -2.82
CA SER A 160 -31.82 3.52 -2.74
C SER A 160 -31.94 4.23 -1.38
N MET A 161 -32.75 3.74 -0.43
CA MET A 161 -32.85 4.30 0.94
C MET A 161 -31.52 4.23 1.72
N GLY A 162 -30.72 3.17 1.53
CA GLY A 162 -29.40 3.03 2.17
C GLY A 162 -28.35 3.94 1.54
N THR A 163 -28.36 4.07 0.21
CA THR A 163 -27.48 4.99 -0.54
C THR A 163 -27.63 6.43 -0.06
N ILE A 164 -28.87 6.91 0.07
CA ILE A 164 -29.14 8.28 0.57
C ILE A 164 -28.58 8.47 1.99
N GLY A 165 -28.79 7.48 2.87
CA GLY A 165 -28.26 7.53 4.24
C GLY A 165 -26.73 7.61 4.27
N MET A 166 -26.06 6.80 3.46
CA MET A 166 -24.60 6.79 3.33
C MET A 166 -24.07 8.12 2.83
N THR A 167 -24.65 8.66 1.74
CA THR A 167 -24.29 9.96 1.19
C THR A 167 -24.46 11.09 2.22
N VAL A 168 -25.58 11.10 2.95
CA VAL A 168 -25.83 12.08 4.02
C VAL A 168 -24.79 11.94 5.14
N LYS A 169 -24.42 10.72 5.52
CA LYS A 169 -23.41 10.45 6.54
C LYS A 169 -22.02 10.95 6.12
N VAL A 170 -21.56 10.64 4.89
CA VAL A 170 -20.30 11.15 4.33
C VAL A 170 -20.26 12.68 4.37
N PHE A 171 -21.35 13.32 3.91
CA PHE A 171 -21.49 14.77 3.94
C PHE A 171 -21.41 15.34 5.37
N LEU A 172 -22.15 14.76 6.31
CA LEU A 172 -22.18 15.24 7.70
C LEU A 172 -20.84 15.04 8.41
N ASP A 173 -20.14 13.94 8.15
CA ASP A 173 -18.83 13.65 8.75
C ASP A 173 -17.77 14.63 8.25
N SER A 174 -17.72 14.89 6.95
CA SER A 174 -16.81 15.87 6.34
C SER A 174 -17.09 17.29 6.85
N LEU A 175 -18.37 17.69 6.92
CA LEU A 175 -18.76 18.99 7.46
C LEU A 175 -18.40 19.14 8.95
N GLN A 176 -18.47 18.07 9.74
CA GLN A 176 -18.08 18.10 11.15
C GLN A 176 -16.58 18.28 11.32
N LYS A 177 -15.76 17.58 10.51
CA LYS A 177 -14.30 17.78 10.48
C LYS A 177 -13.95 19.23 10.10
N LEU A 178 -14.62 19.80 9.10
CA LEU A 178 -14.48 21.20 8.72
C LEU A 178 -14.85 22.16 9.85
N ARG A 179 -15.99 21.93 10.53
CA ARG A 179 -16.42 22.73 11.68
C ARG A 179 -15.49 22.62 12.89
N ALA A 180 -14.76 21.51 13.03
CA ALA A 180 -13.74 21.32 14.05
C ALA A 180 -12.43 22.08 13.74
N GLY A 181 -12.35 22.74 12.57
CA GLY A 181 -11.23 23.60 12.16
C GLY A 181 -10.17 22.90 11.31
N TYR A 182 -10.46 21.70 10.79
CA TYR A 182 -9.56 20.97 9.90
C TYR A 182 -10.07 21.07 8.47
N GLN A 183 -9.21 21.46 7.54
CA GLN A 183 -9.58 21.55 6.14
C GLN A 183 -9.90 20.16 5.59
N THR A 184 -10.95 20.10 4.77
CA THR A 184 -11.38 18.89 4.06
C THR A 184 -11.24 19.07 2.55
N SER A 185 -11.25 17.96 1.85
CA SER A 185 -11.15 17.85 0.39
C SER A 185 -12.11 16.77 -0.10
N VAL A 186 -12.24 16.65 -1.44
CA VAL A 186 -12.99 15.54 -2.05
C VAL A 186 -12.43 14.18 -1.62
N THR A 187 -11.15 14.09 -1.31
CA THR A 187 -10.49 12.89 -0.81
C THR A 187 -11.00 12.46 0.57
N ASP A 188 -11.40 13.38 1.45
CA ASP A 188 -12.02 13.03 2.74
C ASP A 188 -13.35 12.30 2.54
N GLU A 189 -14.13 12.77 1.57
CA GLU A 189 -15.45 12.24 1.25
C GLU A 189 -15.33 10.88 0.54
N TRP A 190 -14.40 10.77 -0.41
CA TRP A 190 -14.05 9.53 -1.08
C TRP A 190 -13.55 8.47 -0.10
N GLY A 191 -12.59 8.82 0.74
CA GLY A 191 -12.05 7.93 1.75
C GLY A 191 -13.13 7.46 2.73
N ARG A 192 -14.03 8.37 3.12
CA ARG A 192 -15.18 8.02 3.97
C ARG A 192 -16.16 7.09 3.26
N LEU A 193 -16.44 7.31 1.97
CA LEU A 193 -17.28 6.43 1.18
C LEU A 193 -16.68 5.02 1.08
N ILE A 194 -15.42 4.88 0.67
CA ILE A 194 -14.68 3.60 0.64
C ILE A 194 -14.82 2.91 1.98
N TYR A 195 -14.54 3.61 3.08
CA TYR A 195 -14.58 3.04 4.42
C TYR A 195 -15.97 2.51 4.77
N MET A 196 -17.03 3.24 4.46
CA MET A 196 -18.41 2.81 4.71
C MET A 196 -18.80 1.61 3.84
N LEU A 197 -18.33 1.55 2.60
CA LEU A 197 -18.55 0.42 1.70
C LEU A 197 -17.85 -0.84 2.21
N LEU A 198 -16.59 -0.73 2.68
CA LEU A 198 -15.88 -1.82 3.36
C LEU A 198 -16.65 -2.27 4.61
N GLY A 199 -17.25 -1.32 5.33
CA GLY A 199 -18.09 -1.57 6.50
C GLY A 199 -19.30 -2.47 6.26
N ASN A 200 -19.81 -2.56 5.03
CA ASN A 200 -20.93 -3.47 4.70
C ASN A 200 -20.55 -4.95 4.90
N ALA A 201 -19.27 -5.30 4.76
CA ALA A 201 -18.75 -6.64 5.05
C ALA A 201 -18.34 -6.83 6.52
N GLY A 202 -18.49 -5.78 7.34
CA GLY A 202 -18.18 -5.78 8.76
C GLY A 202 -16.77 -5.27 9.07
N LEU A 203 -16.68 -4.39 10.07
CA LEU A 203 -15.43 -3.86 10.59
C LEU A 203 -15.32 -4.13 12.09
N LYS A 204 -14.10 -4.37 12.57
CA LYS A 204 -13.80 -4.47 14.01
C LYS A 204 -14.10 -3.18 14.78
N LYS A 205 -13.96 -2.04 14.11
CA LYS A 205 -14.26 -0.71 14.66
C LYS A 205 -15.06 0.10 13.66
N GLU A 206 -16.13 0.76 14.14
CA GLU A 206 -17.01 1.56 13.29
C GLU A 206 -16.28 2.75 12.65
N ASP A 207 -15.34 3.38 13.38
CA ASP A 207 -14.51 4.50 12.91
C ASP A 207 -13.06 4.26 13.33
N ALA A 208 -12.35 3.41 12.60
CA ALA A 208 -10.94 3.11 12.82
C ALA A 208 -10.05 4.25 12.35
N ASN A 209 -9.09 4.62 13.19
CA ASN A 209 -7.91 5.37 12.80
C ASN A 209 -6.83 4.39 12.34
N TRP A 210 -5.90 4.87 11.52
CA TRP A 210 -4.75 4.10 11.09
C TRP A 210 -3.83 3.77 12.28
N SER A 211 -3.69 4.68 13.25
CA SER A 211 -2.95 4.40 14.48
C SER A 211 -3.63 3.37 15.41
N ASP A 212 -4.92 3.06 15.23
CA ASP A 212 -5.59 2.03 16.03
C ASP A 212 -5.10 0.60 15.68
N ILE A 213 -4.43 0.42 14.54
CA ILE A 213 -3.83 -0.87 14.16
C ILE A 213 -2.88 -1.37 15.25
N GLN A 214 -2.23 -0.47 15.97
CA GLN A 214 -1.33 -0.77 17.09
C GLN A 214 -2.03 -1.57 18.22
N GLU A 215 -3.36 -1.52 18.30
CA GLU A 215 -4.18 -2.17 19.33
C GLU A 215 -4.85 -3.46 18.83
N MET A 216 -4.69 -3.82 17.56
CA MET A 216 -5.30 -5.03 16.98
C MET A 216 -4.62 -6.31 17.50
N ASP A 217 -5.38 -7.38 17.70
CA ASP A 217 -4.87 -8.65 18.24
C ASP A 217 -3.79 -9.24 17.34
N SER A 218 -4.01 -9.26 16.02
CA SER A 218 -3.04 -9.73 15.02
C SER A 218 -1.80 -8.83 14.89
N PHE A 219 -1.89 -7.55 15.27
CA PHE A 219 -0.71 -6.67 15.32
C PHE A 219 0.08 -6.91 16.60
N THR A 220 -0.56 -6.87 17.76
CA THR A 220 0.08 -7.09 19.07
C THR A 220 0.67 -8.50 19.24
N SER A 221 0.11 -9.50 18.55
CA SER A 221 0.65 -10.87 18.47
C SER A 221 1.66 -11.09 17.34
N PHE A 222 1.95 -10.05 16.55
CA PHE A 222 2.87 -10.05 15.40
C PHE A 222 2.46 -11.03 14.28
N GLU A 223 1.17 -11.32 14.12
CA GLU A 223 0.63 -12.26 13.13
C GLU A 223 0.39 -11.64 11.75
N MET A 224 0.11 -10.34 11.68
CA MET A 224 0.05 -9.63 10.39
C MET A 224 1.43 -9.15 9.93
N PRO A 225 1.70 -9.02 8.62
CA PRO A 225 2.81 -8.23 8.12
C PRO A 225 2.64 -6.75 8.49
N PHE A 226 3.73 -6.02 8.69
CA PHE A 226 3.68 -4.60 9.00
C PHE A 226 3.11 -3.80 7.81
N PRO A 227 1.96 -3.13 7.97
CA PRO A 227 1.26 -2.48 6.87
C PRO A 227 1.81 -1.07 6.59
N ILE A 228 1.98 -0.74 5.31
CA ILE A 228 2.42 0.58 4.86
C ILE A 228 1.48 1.04 3.73
N ILE A 229 0.84 2.19 3.87
CA ILE A 229 0.12 2.82 2.76
C ILE A 229 0.98 3.95 2.19
N ILE A 230 1.01 4.05 0.87
CA ILE A 230 1.77 5.07 0.15
C ILE A 230 0.85 6.11 -0.47
N GLY A 231 1.19 7.37 -0.27
CA GLY A 231 0.72 8.48 -1.08
C GLY A 231 1.91 9.30 -1.55
N MET A 232 1.66 10.42 -2.20
CA MET A 232 2.70 11.31 -2.66
C MET A 232 2.36 12.76 -2.36
N SER A 233 3.38 13.52 -1.99
CA SER A 233 3.25 14.95 -1.85
C SER A 233 3.41 15.66 -3.20
N LEU A 234 2.56 16.67 -3.44
CA LEU A 234 2.68 17.52 -4.63
C LEU A 234 3.86 18.52 -4.53
N PHE A 235 4.64 18.50 -3.44
CA PHE A 235 5.85 19.32 -3.31
C PHE A 235 7.06 18.73 -4.05
N PRO A 236 7.96 19.56 -4.62
CA PRO A 236 7.94 21.03 -4.60
C PRO A 236 6.93 21.61 -5.62
N GLY A 237 5.90 22.31 -5.14
CA GLY A 237 4.84 22.88 -5.98
C GLY A 237 3.64 23.34 -5.17
N THR A 238 2.85 24.27 -5.72
CA THR A 238 1.56 24.71 -5.16
C THR A 238 0.40 24.47 -6.12
N SER A 239 0.68 23.95 -7.32
CA SER A 239 -0.35 23.58 -8.27
C SER A 239 -0.93 22.25 -7.81
N PHE A 240 -2.25 22.19 -7.61
CA PHE A 240 -3.01 20.95 -7.44
C PHE A 240 -3.00 20.08 -8.72
N ASP A 241 -2.12 20.40 -9.67
CA ASP A 241 -1.95 19.79 -10.97
C ASP A 241 -1.01 18.59 -10.87
N VAL A 242 -1.59 17.41 -10.75
CA VAL A 242 -0.89 16.11 -10.70
C VAL A 242 -0.05 15.82 -11.94
N GLN A 243 -0.28 16.53 -13.05
CA GLN A 243 0.45 16.36 -14.33
C GLN A 243 1.93 16.78 -14.27
N TYR A 244 2.35 17.51 -13.24
CA TYR A 244 3.74 17.94 -13.06
C TYR A 244 4.52 17.06 -12.07
N ILE A 245 3.91 16.00 -11.58
CA ILE A 245 4.55 15.05 -10.69
C ILE A 245 5.66 14.33 -11.45
N THR A 246 6.84 14.28 -10.83
CA THR A 246 8.00 13.52 -11.32
C THR A 246 8.68 12.80 -10.16
N PHE A 247 9.74 12.04 -10.42
CA PHE A 247 10.51 11.31 -9.41
C PHE A 247 11.09 12.19 -8.28
N ASN A 248 11.11 13.52 -8.43
CA ASN A 248 11.57 14.44 -7.39
C ASN A 248 10.49 14.82 -6.37
N ASN A 249 9.22 14.43 -6.60
CA ASN A 249 8.16 14.54 -5.63
C ASN A 249 8.36 13.51 -4.52
N SER A 250 7.97 13.87 -3.30
CA SER A 250 8.21 13.03 -2.15
C SER A 250 7.13 11.96 -2.02
N VAL A 251 7.56 10.70 -2.08
CA VAL A 251 6.73 9.55 -1.69
C VAL A 251 6.56 9.60 -0.17
N VAL A 252 5.32 9.55 0.29
CA VAL A 252 4.96 9.64 1.70
C VAL A 252 4.44 8.30 2.17
N GLU A 253 5.05 7.78 3.23
CA GLU A 253 4.63 6.58 3.92
C GLU A 253 3.67 6.92 5.05
N MET A 254 2.62 6.12 5.14
CA MET A 254 1.62 6.16 6.18
C MET A 254 1.63 4.78 6.86
N THR A 255 2.38 4.67 7.96
CA THR A 255 2.49 3.47 8.78
C THR A 255 1.60 3.61 10.03
N PRO A 256 1.26 2.53 10.74
CA PRO A 256 0.52 2.63 11.99
C PRO A 256 1.15 3.58 13.01
N TYR A 257 2.47 3.77 12.94
CA TYR A 257 3.22 4.60 13.86
C TYR A 257 3.46 6.02 13.35
N GLU A 258 3.72 6.20 12.04
CA GLU A 258 4.22 7.47 11.53
C GLU A 258 3.71 7.83 10.13
N PHE A 259 3.59 9.14 9.90
CA PHE A 259 3.27 9.78 8.62
C PHE A 259 4.49 10.59 8.18
N GLY A 260 5.05 10.33 7.00
CA GLY A 260 6.17 11.13 6.53
C GLY A 260 6.91 10.54 5.35
N THR A 261 8.12 11.02 5.10
CA THR A 261 8.88 10.65 3.91
C THR A 261 10.35 10.42 4.22
N TRP A 262 10.95 9.50 3.48
CA TRP A 262 12.39 9.26 3.45
C TRP A 262 13.13 10.16 2.44
N ASP A 263 12.39 10.89 1.59
CA ASP A 263 12.91 11.75 0.52
C ASP A 263 14.02 12.66 1.04
N LYS A 264 15.20 12.61 0.43
CA LYS A 264 16.39 13.34 0.91
C LYS A 264 16.21 14.86 1.11
N ASN A 265 15.21 15.49 0.49
CA ASN A 265 14.97 16.93 0.64
C ASN A 265 14.09 17.26 1.84
N VAL A 266 13.17 16.36 2.21
CA VAL A 266 12.28 16.53 3.37
C VAL A 266 12.76 15.67 4.53
N ARG A 267 12.84 14.35 4.32
CA ARG A 267 13.31 13.33 5.29
C ARG A 267 12.77 13.58 6.70
N ARG A 268 11.45 13.62 6.88
CA ARG A 268 10.80 13.84 8.19
C ARG A 268 9.60 12.93 8.36
N PHE A 269 9.39 12.49 9.59
CA PHE A 269 8.24 11.71 10.02
C PHE A 269 7.56 12.36 11.21
N MET A 270 6.24 12.39 11.18
CA MET A 270 5.38 12.76 12.30
C MET A 270 4.75 11.50 12.89
N ASN A 271 4.55 11.46 14.21
CA ASN A 271 3.75 10.43 14.85
C ASN A 271 2.29 10.43 14.31
N MET A 272 1.86 9.30 13.74
CA MET A 272 0.57 9.13 13.06
C MET A 272 -0.63 9.47 13.96
N LYS A 273 -0.58 9.05 15.23
CA LYS A 273 -1.65 9.31 16.21
C LYS A 273 -1.92 10.79 16.42
N TYR A 274 -0.91 11.63 16.20
CA TYR A 274 -0.98 13.07 16.38
C TYR A 274 -1.05 13.88 15.07
N LEU A 275 -1.31 13.21 13.95
CA LEU A 275 -1.52 13.87 12.66
C LEU A 275 -2.62 14.94 12.78
N GLY A 276 -2.46 16.05 12.05
CA GLY A 276 -3.37 17.21 12.16
C GLY A 276 -3.12 18.10 13.37
N THR A 277 -2.05 17.90 14.14
CA THR A 277 -1.60 18.88 15.14
C THR A 277 -1.03 20.12 14.44
N GLU A 278 -1.33 21.32 14.94
CA GLU A 278 -0.69 22.54 14.43
C GLU A 278 0.77 22.60 14.89
N MET A 279 1.68 22.57 13.92
CA MET A 279 3.12 22.55 14.13
C MET A 279 3.74 23.85 13.60
N GLU A 280 4.77 24.36 14.28
CA GLU A 280 5.67 25.39 13.76
C GLU A 280 7.10 25.05 14.20
N ASN A 281 8.01 24.98 13.22
CA ASN A 281 9.42 24.66 13.44
C ASN A 281 9.63 23.40 14.30
N GLY A 282 8.90 22.34 13.98
CA GLY A 282 9.03 21.04 14.64
C GLY A 282 8.34 20.91 15.99
N THR A 283 7.65 21.96 16.46
CA THR A 283 7.00 21.98 17.78
C THR A 283 5.50 22.26 17.69
N PRO A 284 4.65 21.63 18.54
CA PRO A 284 3.24 21.97 18.61
C PRO A 284 3.03 23.41 19.08
N THR A 285 2.18 24.18 18.40
CA THR A 285 1.87 25.57 18.80
C THR A 285 0.76 25.66 19.85
N GLY A 286 0.20 24.52 20.26
CA GLY A 286 -0.89 24.45 21.24
C GLY A 286 -1.21 23.01 21.62
N ASN A 287 -2.51 22.69 21.68
CA ASN A 287 -2.98 21.33 21.95
C ASN A 287 -2.73 20.41 20.74
N CYS A 288 -2.50 19.13 21.03
CA CYS A 288 -2.30 18.12 20.02
C CYS A 288 -3.64 17.54 19.54
N THR A 289 -3.66 17.13 18.29
CA THR A 289 -4.83 16.53 17.64
C THR A 289 -4.74 15.01 17.71
N THR A 290 -5.85 14.32 17.91
CA THR A 290 -6.00 12.87 17.69
C THR A 290 -7.25 12.60 16.85
N ASN A 291 -7.46 11.38 16.35
CA ASN A 291 -8.57 11.03 15.44
C ASN A 291 -8.55 11.79 14.10
N TYR A 292 -7.40 12.34 13.68
CA TYR A 292 -7.28 12.91 12.33
C TYR A 292 -7.03 11.82 11.29
N ASP A 293 -6.26 10.81 11.67
CA ASP A 293 -5.74 9.71 10.89
C ASP A 293 -6.80 8.62 10.63
N ASN A 294 -8.04 9.02 10.33
CA ASN A 294 -9.09 8.08 9.96
C ASN A 294 -8.60 7.16 8.82
N ALA A 295 -8.76 5.85 8.96
CA ALA A 295 -8.23 4.89 8.01
C ALA A 295 -8.84 5.05 6.60
N GLY A 296 -10.10 5.50 6.52
CA GLY A 296 -10.74 5.87 5.27
C GLY A 296 -10.01 7.01 4.57
N LEU A 297 -9.60 8.06 5.30
CA LEU A 297 -8.81 9.15 4.75
C LEU A 297 -7.44 8.67 4.24
N ILE A 298 -6.74 7.81 4.98
CA ILE A 298 -5.43 7.27 4.58
C ILE A 298 -5.54 6.47 3.27
N MET A 299 -6.52 5.57 3.16
CA MET A 299 -6.82 4.85 1.91
C MET A 299 -7.31 5.79 0.80
N GLY A 300 -8.08 6.82 1.15
CA GLY A 300 -8.56 7.84 0.23
C GLY A 300 -7.44 8.64 -0.41
N ILE A 301 -6.48 9.15 0.39
CA ILE A 301 -5.27 9.84 -0.09
C ILE A 301 -4.48 8.95 -1.05
N SER A 302 -4.39 7.66 -0.74
CA SER A 302 -3.67 6.72 -1.58
C SER A 302 -4.41 6.39 -2.89
N SER A 303 -5.68 6.78 -3.08
CA SER A 303 -6.53 6.38 -4.21
C SER A 303 -7.34 7.52 -4.83
N ASP A 304 -6.90 8.78 -4.70
CA ASP A 304 -7.63 9.97 -5.13
C ASP A 304 -7.31 10.43 -6.56
N ILE A 305 -7.50 9.54 -7.53
CA ILE A 305 -7.14 9.77 -8.95
C ILE A 305 -8.02 10.79 -9.71
N PHE A 306 -8.78 11.63 -9.00
CA PHE A 306 -9.79 12.56 -9.53
C PHE A 306 -9.27 13.60 -10.53
N ASN A 307 -7.97 13.90 -10.47
CA ASN A 307 -7.33 14.86 -11.36
C ASN A 307 -6.71 14.24 -12.62
N GLY A 308 -6.63 12.92 -12.70
CA GLY A 308 -6.03 12.21 -13.84
C GLY A 308 -7.04 11.52 -14.75
N MET A 309 -8.15 11.05 -14.19
CA MET A 309 -9.05 10.10 -14.85
C MET A 309 -10.50 10.32 -14.35
N LEU A 310 -11.39 10.77 -15.24
CA LEU A 310 -12.83 10.88 -14.99
C LEU A 310 -13.58 10.29 -16.20
N GLY A 311 -13.67 8.96 -16.22
CA GLY A 311 -14.45 8.19 -17.17
C GLY A 311 -15.22 7.04 -16.49
N PHE A 312 -16.00 7.31 -15.45
CA PHE A 312 -16.86 6.27 -14.86
C PHE A 312 -17.96 5.83 -15.86
N ASP A 313 -17.97 4.56 -16.25
CA ASP A 313 -18.90 4.03 -17.26
C ASP A 313 -20.34 3.85 -16.75
N GLY A 314 -21.32 4.11 -17.64
CA GLY A 314 -22.72 3.68 -17.50
C GLY A 314 -23.60 4.46 -16.51
N ILE A 315 -24.74 3.88 -16.13
CA ILE A 315 -25.76 4.51 -15.27
C ILE A 315 -25.27 4.79 -13.84
N TYR A 316 -24.19 4.12 -13.41
CA TYR A 316 -23.58 4.31 -12.11
C TYR A 316 -22.44 5.34 -12.12
N GLY A 317 -21.80 5.58 -13.27
CA GLY A 317 -21.00 6.79 -13.47
C GLY A 317 -21.81 8.05 -13.23
N ILE A 318 -23.09 8.05 -13.59
CA ILE A 318 -24.03 9.16 -13.29
C ILE A 318 -24.28 9.29 -11.78
N LEU A 319 -24.43 8.18 -11.03
CA LEU A 319 -24.64 8.20 -9.57
C LEU A 319 -23.38 8.65 -8.81
N ILE A 320 -22.21 8.17 -9.22
CA ILE A 320 -20.93 8.62 -8.67
C ILE A 320 -20.67 10.07 -9.05
N GLU A 321 -20.95 10.50 -10.28
CA GLU A 321 -20.87 11.91 -10.66
C GLU A 321 -21.82 12.79 -9.87
N ASP A 322 -23.06 12.37 -9.63
CA ASP A 322 -24.04 13.15 -8.87
C ASP A 322 -23.72 13.17 -7.38
N LEU A 323 -23.16 12.07 -6.85
CA LEU A 323 -22.58 12.01 -5.52
C LEU A 323 -21.38 12.96 -5.43
N MET A 324 -20.45 12.90 -6.37
CA MET A 324 -19.28 13.78 -6.43
C MET A 324 -19.67 15.25 -6.59
N LYS A 325 -20.70 15.58 -7.38
CA LYS A 325 -21.26 16.94 -7.48
C LYS A 325 -21.84 17.42 -6.14
N LEU A 326 -22.52 16.54 -5.39
CA LEU A 326 -23.07 16.86 -4.07
C LEU A 326 -21.95 17.05 -3.02
N LEU A 327 -20.90 16.24 -3.11
CA LEU A 327 -19.72 16.27 -2.26
C LEU A 327 -18.85 17.53 -2.55
N GLU A 328 -18.67 17.88 -3.82
CA GLU A 328 -18.03 19.13 -4.26
C GLU A 328 -18.71 20.39 -3.68
N MET A 329 -19.99 20.33 -3.27
CA MET A 329 -20.69 21.45 -2.64
C MET A 329 -20.15 21.80 -1.24
N ILE A 330 -19.55 20.87 -0.50
CA ILE A 330 -18.95 21.16 0.83
C ILE A 330 -17.62 21.88 0.65
N ASN A 331 -16.80 21.37 -0.26
CA ASN A 331 -15.41 21.79 -0.45
C ASN A 331 -15.26 22.87 -1.55
N ALA A 332 -16.38 23.38 -2.08
CA ALA A 332 -16.44 24.35 -3.19
C ALA A 332 -15.60 23.96 -4.43
N ALA A 333 -15.35 22.66 -4.63
CA ALA A 333 -14.48 22.11 -5.65
C ALA A 333 -13.02 22.65 -5.68
N GLU A 334 -12.52 23.25 -4.58
CA GLU A 334 -11.18 23.86 -4.61
C GLU A 334 -10.03 22.83 -4.56
N TYR A 335 -10.25 21.65 -3.95
CA TYR A 335 -9.20 20.64 -3.73
C TYR A 335 -9.68 19.24 -4.17
N ARG A 336 -9.22 18.80 -5.35
CA ARG A 336 -9.44 17.46 -5.92
C ARG A 336 -8.32 16.46 -5.59
N VAL A 337 -7.53 16.79 -4.58
CA VAL A 337 -6.46 15.96 -4.04
C VAL A 337 -6.60 15.95 -2.52
N GLY A 338 -5.96 14.99 -1.86
CA GLY A 338 -5.85 14.88 -0.43
C GLY A 338 -5.21 16.11 0.20
N VAL A 339 -5.71 16.47 1.38
CA VAL A 339 -5.23 17.62 2.14
C VAL A 339 -4.90 17.18 3.56
N ILE A 340 -3.61 17.28 3.92
CA ILE A 340 -3.16 17.22 5.31
C ILE A 340 -3.07 18.64 5.84
N SER A 341 -4.00 19.00 6.72
CA SER A 341 -4.11 20.34 7.29
C SER A 341 -4.39 20.27 8.79
N PRO A 342 -3.51 20.81 9.64
CA PRO A 342 -2.29 21.55 9.30
C PRO A 342 -1.14 20.67 8.74
N ASN A 343 -0.26 21.27 7.94
CA ASN A 343 0.97 20.64 7.46
C ASN A 343 1.91 20.35 8.65
N PRO A 344 2.28 19.08 8.90
CA PRO A 344 3.15 18.74 10.02
C PRO A 344 4.56 19.33 9.88
N PHE A 345 5.02 19.60 8.67
CA PHE A 345 6.38 20.06 8.38
C PHE A 345 6.48 21.59 8.24
N TYR A 346 5.45 22.32 8.68
CA TYR A 346 5.38 23.76 8.51
C TYR A 346 6.53 24.51 9.20
N LYS A 347 7.23 25.34 8.41
CA LYS A 347 8.39 26.15 8.81
C LYS A 347 9.48 25.37 9.56
N LEU A 348 9.78 24.15 9.16
CA LEU A 348 11.01 23.51 9.60
C LEU A 348 12.21 24.25 8.98
N ASP A 349 13.00 24.90 9.83
CA ASP A 349 14.09 25.81 9.42
C ASP A 349 15.25 25.10 8.70
N ASP A 350 15.38 23.78 8.90
CA ASP A 350 16.42 22.93 8.32
C ASP A 350 16.04 22.31 6.97
N LEU A 351 14.79 22.53 6.51
CA LEU A 351 14.32 22.08 5.21
C LEU A 351 14.27 23.25 4.21
N PRO A 352 14.40 22.98 2.90
CA PRO A 352 14.23 24.00 1.87
C PRO A 352 12.89 24.74 2.01
N SER A 353 12.93 26.08 2.02
CA SER A 353 11.74 26.90 2.30
C SER A 353 10.58 26.65 1.35
N ASN A 354 10.83 26.24 0.11
CA ASN A 354 9.78 25.91 -0.86
C ASN A 354 8.97 24.65 -0.50
N GLN A 355 9.44 23.81 0.44
CA GLN A 355 8.78 22.59 0.89
C GLN A 355 7.97 22.78 2.19
N THR A 356 8.25 23.82 2.98
CA THR A 356 7.73 23.97 4.35
C THR A 356 6.93 25.25 4.59
N ILE A 357 6.79 26.13 3.59
CA ILE A 357 6.07 27.42 3.74
C ILE A 357 4.54 27.31 3.69
N SER A 358 3.98 26.18 3.25
CA SER A 358 2.53 26.01 3.17
C SER A 358 1.99 25.46 4.49
N ARG A 359 0.88 26.05 4.98
CA ARG A 359 0.12 25.55 6.14
C ARG A 359 -0.65 24.27 5.84
N VAL A 360 -0.71 23.89 4.57
CA VAL A 360 -1.40 22.69 4.07
C VAL A 360 -0.40 21.85 3.29
N LEU A 361 -0.48 20.53 3.42
CA LEU A 361 0.27 19.57 2.64
C LEU A 361 -0.70 18.86 1.66
N PRO A 362 -0.70 19.26 0.37
CA PRO A 362 -1.45 18.54 -0.65
C PRO A 362 -0.80 17.19 -0.95
N MET A 363 -1.65 16.18 -1.08
CA MET A 363 -1.29 14.78 -1.22
C MET A 363 -2.11 14.15 -2.34
N CYS A 364 -1.58 13.17 -3.04
CA CYS A 364 -2.33 12.39 -4.01
C CYS A 364 -1.93 10.90 -3.98
N ASP A 365 -2.62 10.11 -4.81
CA ASP A 365 -2.33 8.71 -5.09
C ASP A 365 -0.83 8.53 -5.39
N GLY A 366 -0.23 7.49 -4.80
CA GLY A 366 1.19 7.16 -4.95
C GLY A 366 1.57 6.74 -6.37
N GLY A 367 0.61 6.40 -7.24
CA GLY A 367 0.89 5.99 -8.62
C GLY A 367 1.06 7.14 -9.62
N TYR A 368 0.88 8.40 -9.21
CA TYR A 368 0.88 9.54 -10.14
C TYR A 368 2.23 9.86 -10.80
N ASP A 369 3.35 9.40 -10.24
CA ASP A 369 4.70 9.52 -10.80
C ASP A 369 5.02 8.35 -11.76
N GLY A 370 4.09 7.40 -11.89
CA GLY A 370 4.21 6.17 -12.66
C GLY A 370 4.73 4.99 -11.84
N GLU A 371 5.11 5.16 -10.56
CA GLU A 371 5.50 4.07 -9.66
C GLU A 371 4.27 3.31 -9.15
N GLY A 372 3.53 2.67 -10.06
CA GLY A 372 2.31 1.94 -9.73
C GLY A 372 2.46 0.81 -8.71
N ILE A 373 3.70 0.36 -8.42
CA ILE A 373 4.02 -0.67 -7.44
C ILE A 373 4.81 -0.04 -6.27
N PRO A 374 4.34 -0.12 -5.01
CA PRO A 374 4.94 0.56 -3.85
C PRO A 374 6.23 -0.13 -3.34
N ILE A 375 7.30 -0.16 -4.14
CA ILE A 375 8.57 -0.84 -3.82
C ILE A 375 9.51 0.04 -2.98
N LEU A 376 9.49 1.37 -3.18
CA LEU A 376 10.41 2.31 -2.54
C LEU A 376 10.54 2.15 -1.00
N PRO A 377 9.47 1.84 -0.24
CA PRO A 377 9.59 1.58 1.20
C PRO A 377 10.61 0.48 1.54
N PHE A 378 10.74 -0.51 0.66
CA PHE A 378 11.61 -1.67 0.87
C PHE A 378 13.01 -1.47 0.29
N LEU A 379 13.27 -0.33 -0.36
CA LEU A 379 14.60 0.11 -0.74
C LEU A 379 15.30 0.89 0.38
N GLN A 380 14.60 1.25 1.46
CA GLN A 380 15.25 1.87 2.61
C GLN A 380 16.20 0.85 3.28
N PRO A 381 17.53 1.07 3.29
CA PRO A 381 18.48 0.11 3.87
C PRO A 381 18.19 -0.15 5.36
N GLU A 382 17.57 0.80 6.05
CA GLU A 382 17.16 0.72 7.45
C GLU A 382 16.10 -0.37 7.72
N ARG A 383 15.32 -0.80 6.72
CA ARG A 383 14.36 -1.91 6.86
C ARG A 383 14.99 -3.28 6.62
N GLU A 384 16.15 -3.31 5.97
CA GLU A 384 16.92 -4.51 5.65
C GLU A 384 16.10 -5.58 4.91
N VAL A 385 15.18 -5.17 4.02
CA VAL A 385 14.42 -6.13 3.20
C VAL A 385 15.36 -6.81 2.21
N ASP A 386 15.20 -8.13 2.04
CA ASP A 386 16.03 -8.94 1.14
C ASP A 386 15.29 -9.31 -0.15
N VAL A 387 13.96 -9.44 -0.07
CA VAL A 387 13.11 -9.88 -1.18
C VAL A 387 11.77 -9.15 -1.16
N VAL A 388 11.33 -8.70 -2.34
CA VAL A 388 10.02 -8.03 -2.53
C VAL A 388 9.22 -8.78 -3.59
N ILE A 389 8.00 -9.20 -3.26
CA ILE A 389 7.00 -9.61 -4.26
C ILE A 389 6.30 -8.35 -4.78
N ALA A 390 6.55 -8.01 -6.03
CA ALA A 390 5.96 -6.88 -6.74
C ALA A 390 4.80 -7.37 -7.61
N MET A 391 3.57 -7.13 -7.17
CA MET A 391 2.36 -7.48 -7.93
C MET A 391 2.07 -6.39 -8.95
N ASP A 392 1.94 -6.73 -10.23
CA ASP A 392 1.72 -5.74 -11.30
C ASP A 392 0.45 -6.00 -12.13
N PRO A 393 -0.73 -5.60 -11.63
CA PRO A 393 -1.98 -5.51 -12.36
C PRO A 393 -2.11 -4.21 -13.16
N ALA A 394 -1.02 -3.58 -13.60
CA ALA A 394 -1.08 -2.35 -14.39
C ALA A 394 -1.75 -2.57 -15.76
N ALA A 395 -2.29 -1.47 -16.28
CA ALA A 395 -2.95 -1.38 -17.58
C ALA A 395 -2.15 -0.44 -18.49
N ASP A 396 -0.88 -0.78 -18.76
CA ASP A 396 0.07 0.07 -19.48
C ASP A 396 -0.19 0.11 -21.01
N THR A 397 -0.76 -0.97 -21.56
CA THR A 397 -1.15 -1.03 -22.98
C THR A 397 -2.63 -0.65 -23.16
N PRO A 398 -3.06 -0.26 -24.39
CA PRO A 398 -4.48 -0.06 -24.69
C PRO A 398 -5.36 -1.27 -24.38
N GLU A 399 -4.78 -2.47 -24.43
CA GLU A 399 -5.43 -3.73 -24.08
C GLU A 399 -5.40 -4.04 -22.57
N GLY A 400 -4.78 -3.18 -21.74
CA GLY A 400 -4.78 -3.31 -20.29
C GLY A 400 -3.79 -4.31 -19.72
N TRP A 401 -2.61 -4.47 -20.34
CA TRP A 401 -1.54 -5.35 -19.86
C TRP A 401 -0.31 -4.57 -19.34
N PRO A 402 0.44 -5.12 -18.38
CA PRO A 402 1.64 -4.47 -17.86
C PRO A 402 2.81 -4.55 -18.86
N THR A 403 3.74 -3.59 -18.75
CA THR A 403 4.95 -3.50 -19.59
C THR A 403 6.23 -3.33 -18.77
N GLY A 404 6.15 -3.51 -17.45
CA GLY A 404 7.25 -3.23 -16.52
C GLY A 404 7.50 -1.73 -16.31
N GLU A 405 6.55 -0.85 -16.67
CA GLU A 405 6.73 0.59 -16.55
C GLU A 405 6.94 1.03 -15.11
N ALA A 406 6.14 0.48 -14.18
CA ALA A 406 6.29 0.77 -12.76
C ALA A 406 7.69 0.44 -12.23
N LEU A 407 8.29 -0.69 -12.66
CA LEU A 407 9.66 -1.04 -12.27
C LEU A 407 10.69 -0.04 -12.80
N ARG A 408 10.54 0.43 -14.04
CA ARG A 408 11.44 1.46 -14.61
C ARG A 408 11.29 2.81 -13.89
N ARG A 409 10.06 3.15 -13.47
CA ARG A 409 9.78 4.37 -12.68
C ARG A 409 10.43 4.29 -11.32
N THR A 410 10.31 3.15 -10.64
CA THR A 410 11.01 2.89 -9.37
C THR A 410 12.52 2.91 -9.54
N ALA A 411 13.07 2.42 -10.66
CA ALA A 411 14.50 2.55 -10.93
C ALA A 411 14.95 4.01 -10.98
N GLY A 412 14.19 4.88 -11.66
CA GLY A 412 14.45 6.32 -11.72
C GLY A 412 14.35 7.02 -10.37
N LYS A 413 13.34 6.67 -9.56
CA LYS A 413 13.21 7.18 -8.18
C LYS A 413 14.33 6.68 -7.27
N SER A 414 14.70 5.40 -7.37
CA SER A 414 15.80 4.83 -6.61
C SER A 414 17.13 5.50 -6.96
N GLU A 415 17.38 5.79 -8.25
CA GLU A 415 18.56 6.56 -8.66
C GLU A 415 18.54 7.98 -8.08
N TRP A 416 17.38 8.62 -8.03
CA TRP A 416 17.22 9.93 -7.40
C TRP A 416 17.50 9.90 -5.89
N GLU A 417 16.97 8.91 -5.15
CA GLU A 417 17.10 8.83 -3.69
C GLU A 417 18.46 8.29 -3.24
N PHE A 418 18.98 7.26 -3.91
CA PHE A 418 20.13 6.47 -3.44
C PHE A 418 21.32 6.48 -4.40
N GLY A 419 21.13 6.90 -5.65
CA GLY A 419 22.17 6.95 -6.69
C GLY A 419 22.14 5.78 -7.68
N GLU A 420 22.87 5.96 -8.79
CA GLU A 420 22.88 5.03 -9.92
C GLU A 420 23.44 3.65 -9.52
N GLY A 421 22.75 2.59 -9.92
CA GLY A 421 23.19 1.19 -9.74
C GLY A 421 22.77 0.54 -8.42
N ILE A 422 21.99 1.24 -7.59
CA ILE A 422 21.40 0.66 -6.37
C ILE A 422 20.26 -0.31 -6.73
N PHE A 423 19.30 0.15 -7.53
CA PHE A 423 18.20 -0.68 -7.99
C PHE A 423 18.65 -1.59 -9.15
N PRO A 424 18.05 -2.79 -9.29
CA PRO A 424 18.32 -3.67 -10.43
C PRO A 424 18.07 -2.98 -11.77
N GLN A 425 18.88 -3.30 -12.77
CA GLN A 425 18.63 -2.86 -14.13
C GLN A 425 17.31 -3.47 -14.64
N ILE A 426 16.43 -2.59 -15.11
CA ILE A 426 15.16 -2.96 -15.72
C ILE A 426 15.27 -2.65 -17.21
N PRO A 427 14.98 -3.60 -18.12
CA PRO A 427 15.08 -3.33 -19.55
C PRO A 427 14.05 -2.31 -20.00
N ASP A 428 14.35 -1.65 -21.12
CA ASP A 428 13.37 -0.82 -21.80
C ASP A 428 12.13 -1.63 -22.21
N ARG A 429 11.06 -0.92 -22.55
CA ARG A 429 9.76 -1.53 -22.87
C ARG A 429 9.84 -2.53 -24.02
N GLU A 430 10.65 -2.27 -25.05
CA GLU A 430 10.73 -3.14 -26.22
C GLU A 430 11.41 -4.45 -25.85
N THR A 431 12.56 -4.39 -25.16
CA THR A 431 13.24 -5.58 -24.65
C THR A 431 12.38 -6.33 -23.63
N PHE A 432 11.69 -5.63 -22.72
CA PHE A 432 10.83 -6.25 -21.70
C PHE A 432 9.75 -7.14 -22.33
N LEU A 433 9.13 -6.67 -23.41
CA LEU A 433 8.11 -7.41 -24.14
C LEU A 433 8.70 -8.52 -25.02
N ASN A 434 9.80 -8.23 -25.73
CA ASN A 434 10.45 -9.21 -26.62
C ASN A 434 11.03 -10.41 -25.85
N ASP A 435 11.52 -10.17 -24.64
CA ASP A 435 12.06 -11.21 -23.75
C ASP A 435 10.96 -11.95 -22.97
N ASN A 436 9.67 -11.67 -23.24
CA ASN A 436 8.50 -12.29 -22.61
C ASN A 436 8.45 -12.13 -21.08
N LEU A 437 8.96 -11.03 -20.54
CA LEU A 437 9.03 -10.79 -19.09
C LEU A 437 7.65 -10.51 -18.45
N THR A 438 6.59 -10.51 -19.25
CA THR A 438 5.18 -10.37 -18.82
C THR A 438 4.41 -11.70 -18.80
N THR A 439 5.07 -12.83 -19.12
CA THR A 439 4.38 -14.12 -19.36
C THR A 439 4.53 -15.14 -18.21
N LYS A 440 5.37 -14.84 -17.23
CA LYS A 440 5.56 -15.61 -16.00
C LYS A 440 6.21 -14.70 -14.93
N PRO A 441 6.32 -15.13 -13.67
CA PRO A 441 7.16 -14.45 -12.68
C PRO A 441 8.59 -14.24 -13.18
N VAL A 442 9.23 -13.14 -12.78
CA VAL A 442 10.63 -12.80 -13.13
C VAL A 442 11.34 -12.25 -11.90
N PHE A 443 12.61 -12.61 -11.71
CA PHE A 443 13.45 -12.11 -10.62
C PHE A 443 14.42 -11.05 -11.15
N PHE A 444 14.37 -9.84 -10.61
CA PHE A 444 15.32 -8.77 -10.91
C PHE A 444 16.29 -8.56 -9.75
N GLY A 445 17.56 -8.34 -10.05
CA GLY A 445 18.59 -8.09 -9.03
C GLY A 445 19.19 -9.36 -8.43
N CYS A 446 19.07 -10.49 -9.13
CA CYS A 446 19.61 -11.78 -8.69
C CYS A 446 21.13 -11.72 -8.47
N ASN A 447 21.89 -11.11 -9.38
CA ASN A 447 23.35 -11.00 -9.25
C ASN A 447 23.72 -9.80 -8.37
N ILE A 448 24.24 -10.03 -7.15
CA ILE A 448 24.64 -8.95 -6.25
C ILE A 448 25.78 -8.09 -6.83
N THR A 449 26.62 -8.63 -7.71
CA THR A 449 27.78 -7.93 -8.27
C THR A 449 27.40 -6.89 -9.34
N SER A 450 26.18 -6.95 -9.88
CA SER A 450 25.65 -5.92 -10.77
C SER A 450 25.01 -4.75 -10.02
N LEU A 451 24.92 -4.84 -8.69
CA LEU A 451 24.37 -3.81 -7.82
C LEU A 451 25.48 -3.08 -7.06
N LYS A 452 25.26 -1.80 -6.79
CA LYS A 452 26.05 -1.04 -5.81
C LYS A 452 25.46 -1.23 -4.41
N GLN A 453 26.34 -1.17 -3.41
CA GLN A 453 25.94 -1.08 -2.01
C GLN A 453 25.34 0.30 -1.73
N TYR A 454 24.39 0.35 -0.80
CA TYR A 454 23.96 1.64 -0.25
C TYR A 454 25.14 2.34 0.44
N ASP A 455 25.20 3.66 0.31
CA ASP A 455 26.23 4.46 0.97
C ASP A 455 26.22 4.23 2.48
N ASN A 456 27.41 3.98 3.05
CA ASN A 456 27.62 3.73 4.48
C ASN A 456 26.87 2.50 5.03
N SER A 457 26.61 1.50 4.20
CA SER A 457 25.92 0.26 4.58
C SER A 457 26.60 -0.96 3.94
N ASP A 458 26.39 -2.14 4.51
CA ASP A 458 26.72 -3.43 3.89
C ASP A 458 25.55 -4.02 3.07
N ARG A 459 24.44 -3.28 2.99
CA ARG A 459 23.19 -3.68 2.34
C ARG A 459 23.18 -3.36 0.85
N TYR A 460 22.35 -4.10 0.13
CA TYR A 460 22.05 -3.95 -1.29
C TYR A 460 20.52 -3.92 -1.48
N SER A 461 20.05 -3.45 -2.63
CA SER A 461 18.62 -3.54 -2.97
C SER A 461 18.12 -4.98 -2.86
N PRO A 462 16.88 -5.20 -2.39
CA PRO A 462 16.25 -6.52 -2.40
C PRO A 462 16.16 -7.09 -3.82
N VAL A 463 16.03 -8.41 -3.90
CA VAL A 463 15.62 -9.08 -5.15
C VAL A 463 14.13 -8.81 -5.36
N ILE A 464 13.76 -8.38 -6.57
CA ILE A 464 12.37 -8.09 -6.92
C ILE A 464 11.79 -9.29 -7.64
N ILE A 465 10.81 -9.96 -7.02
CA ILE A 465 9.98 -10.98 -7.63
C ILE A 465 8.80 -10.26 -8.31
N TYR A 466 8.92 -10.04 -9.61
CA TYR A 466 7.89 -9.40 -10.40
C TYR A 466 6.81 -10.41 -10.80
N ILE A 467 5.56 -10.13 -10.44
CA ILE A 467 4.39 -10.94 -10.78
C ILE A 467 3.47 -10.12 -11.71
N PRO A 468 3.64 -10.22 -13.04
CA PRO A 468 2.82 -9.48 -13.98
C PRO A 468 1.41 -10.05 -14.07
N MET A 469 0.40 -9.18 -14.19
CA MET A 469 -0.93 -9.61 -14.59
C MET A 469 -0.92 -10.14 -16.03
N MET A 470 -1.45 -11.34 -16.18
CA MET A 470 -1.53 -12.06 -17.43
C MET A 470 -2.80 -12.91 -17.46
N ASN A 471 -3.25 -13.27 -18.67
CA ASN A 471 -4.42 -14.12 -18.83
C ASN A 471 -4.06 -15.60 -18.61
N ILE A 472 -4.24 -16.11 -17.40
CA ILE A 472 -4.04 -17.53 -17.08
C ILE A 472 -5.38 -18.29 -17.12
N SER A 473 -6.32 -17.87 -16.28
CA SER A 473 -7.62 -18.54 -16.12
C SER A 473 -8.81 -17.61 -16.34
N TYR A 474 -8.59 -16.29 -16.33
CA TYR A 474 -9.64 -15.31 -16.56
C TYR A 474 -9.08 -14.01 -17.14
N LEU A 475 -9.83 -13.43 -18.06
CA LEU A 475 -9.48 -12.17 -18.71
C LEU A 475 -9.75 -11.00 -17.74
N SER A 476 -8.74 -10.65 -16.95
CA SER A 476 -8.83 -9.70 -15.82
C SER A 476 -8.32 -8.29 -16.13
N ASN A 477 -8.00 -7.98 -17.39
CA ASN A 477 -7.53 -6.68 -17.89
C ASN A 477 -8.65 -5.61 -17.96
N PHE A 478 -9.44 -5.49 -16.89
CA PHE A 478 -10.47 -4.46 -16.75
C PHE A 478 -9.87 -3.06 -16.65
N SER A 479 -10.65 -2.02 -16.99
CA SER A 479 -10.26 -0.62 -16.74
C SER A 479 -10.02 -0.36 -15.25
N THR A 480 -9.05 0.51 -14.94
CA THR A 480 -8.77 0.97 -13.57
C THR A 480 -9.98 1.69 -12.95
N GLU A 481 -10.83 2.32 -13.78
CA GLU A 481 -12.02 3.05 -13.35
C GLU A 481 -13.25 2.15 -13.14
N LYS A 482 -13.17 0.85 -13.50
CA LYS A 482 -14.26 -0.08 -13.24
C LYS A 482 -14.35 -0.31 -11.74
N LEU A 483 -15.46 0.11 -11.15
CA LEU A 483 -15.77 -0.11 -9.72
C LEU A 483 -16.85 -1.18 -9.52
N LEU A 484 -17.59 -1.53 -10.57
CA LEU A 484 -18.66 -2.52 -10.52
C LEU A 484 -18.25 -3.80 -11.23
N TYR A 485 -18.19 -4.88 -10.47
CA TYR A 485 -17.88 -6.22 -10.93
C TYR A 485 -19.09 -7.10 -10.66
N SER A 486 -19.45 -7.94 -11.63
CA SER A 486 -20.30 -9.09 -11.33
C SER A 486 -19.51 -10.11 -10.50
N HIS A 487 -20.22 -10.97 -9.78
CA HIS A 487 -19.60 -12.06 -9.03
C HIS A 487 -18.65 -12.93 -9.89
N GLU A 488 -18.99 -13.18 -11.16
CA GLU A 488 -18.13 -13.90 -12.10
C GLU A 488 -16.83 -13.13 -12.39
N GLU A 489 -16.91 -11.82 -12.60
CA GLU A 489 -15.73 -10.98 -12.85
C GLU A 489 -14.84 -10.89 -11.62
N SER A 490 -15.42 -10.73 -10.43
CA SER A 490 -14.71 -10.69 -9.15
C SER A 490 -13.98 -12.01 -8.88
N LEU A 491 -14.73 -13.12 -8.85
CA LEU A 491 -14.19 -14.45 -8.61
C LEU A 491 -13.18 -14.86 -9.68
N GLY A 492 -13.47 -14.55 -10.95
CA GLY A 492 -12.58 -14.79 -12.08
C GLY A 492 -11.25 -14.06 -11.92
N THR A 493 -11.29 -12.78 -11.55
CA THR A 493 -10.08 -11.96 -11.31
C THR A 493 -9.24 -12.51 -10.15
N VAL A 494 -9.89 -12.88 -9.05
CA VAL A 494 -9.22 -13.49 -7.88
C VAL A 494 -8.58 -14.82 -8.24
N ASN A 495 -9.31 -15.71 -8.92
CA ASN A 495 -8.77 -17.00 -9.37
C ASN A 495 -7.59 -16.82 -10.34
N ASN A 496 -7.64 -15.80 -11.20
CA ASN A 496 -6.52 -15.49 -12.09
C ASN A 496 -5.29 -15.03 -11.30
N GLY A 497 -5.46 -14.14 -10.31
CA GLY A 497 -4.36 -13.74 -9.41
C GLY A 497 -3.76 -14.91 -8.63
N TYR A 498 -4.61 -15.81 -8.14
CA TYR A 498 -4.17 -17.06 -7.51
C TYR A 498 -3.33 -17.93 -8.46
N ASN A 499 -3.77 -18.09 -9.71
CA ASN A 499 -3.05 -18.91 -10.70
C ASN A 499 -1.75 -18.25 -11.20
N MET A 500 -1.71 -16.92 -11.29
CA MET A 500 -0.48 -16.17 -11.57
C MET A 500 0.59 -16.46 -10.50
N MET A 501 0.22 -16.42 -9.22
CA MET A 501 1.15 -16.67 -8.13
C MET A 501 1.50 -18.14 -7.98
N THR A 502 0.55 -19.06 -8.15
CA THR A 502 0.80 -20.50 -7.96
C THR A 502 1.37 -21.19 -9.20
N ARG A 503 1.52 -20.50 -10.33
CA ARG A 503 1.84 -21.12 -11.63
C ARG A 503 0.83 -22.23 -11.97
N THR A 504 -0.45 -21.89 -11.81
CA THR A 504 -1.59 -22.80 -12.00
C THR A 504 -1.48 -24.04 -11.11
N ASN A 505 -1.36 -23.84 -9.79
CA ASN A 505 -1.10 -24.90 -8.81
C ASN A 505 0.09 -25.80 -9.18
N LEU A 506 1.21 -25.18 -9.56
CA LEU A 506 2.45 -25.84 -9.99
C LEU A 506 2.30 -26.71 -11.26
N THR A 507 1.18 -26.59 -11.99
CA THR A 507 0.99 -27.33 -13.26
C THR A 507 1.87 -26.75 -14.36
N ASP A 508 2.06 -25.43 -14.39
CA ASP A 508 2.90 -24.77 -15.39
C ASP A 508 4.39 -24.90 -15.06
N ASP A 509 4.74 -25.05 -13.78
CA ASP A 509 6.09 -25.37 -13.31
C ASP A 509 6.03 -26.03 -11.93
N GLU A 510 6.37 -27.32 -11.87
CA GLU A 510 6.42 -28.10 -10.63
C GLU A 510 7.48 -27.61 -9.64
N ASN A 511 8.52 -26.93 -10.14
CA ASN A 511 9.62 -26.40 -9.33
C ASN A 511 9.36 -24.99 -8.80
N TRP A 512 8.24 -24.35 -9.14
CA TRP A 512 8.02 -22.95 -8.80
C TRP A 512 8.09 -22.69 -7.28
N GLY A 513 7.52 -23.57 -6.45
CA GLY A 513 7.66 -23.46 -5.00
C GLY A 513 9.11 -23.50 -4.52
N LYS A 514 9.93 -24.37 -5.13
CA LYS A 514 11.39 -24.43 -4.92
C LYS A 514 12.07 -23.14 -5.32
N CYS A 515 11.72 -22.59 -6.49
CA CYS A 515 12.31 -21.35 -7.00
C CYS A 515 11.95 -20.13 -6.16
N LEU A 516 10.71 -20.06 -5.66
CA LEU A 516 10.29 -19.07 -4.67
C LEU A 516 11.09 -19.20 -3.38
N GLY A 517 11.33 -20.43 -2.89
CA GLY A 517 12.20 -20.68 -1.73
C GLY A 517 13.65 -20.24 -1.97
N CYS A 518 14.22 -20.60 -3.12
CA CYS A 518 15.58 -20.24 -3.51
C CYS A 518 15.81 -18.73 -3.60
N VAL A 519 14.89 -17.98 -4.20
CA VAL A 519 15.02 -16.53 -4.28
C VAL A 519 14.85 -15.85 -2.92
N SER A 520 14.02 -16.43 -2.03
CA SER A 520 13.79 -15.92 -0.67
C SER A 520 15.06 -15.85 0.19
N ILE A 521 16.03 -16.72 -0.10
CA ILE A 521 17.29 -16.82 0.65
C ILE A 521 18.48 -16.24 -0.13
N LEU A 522 18.30 -15.89 -1.41
CA LEU A 522 19.37 -15.55 -2.32
C LEU A 522 20.25 -14.39 -1.82
N ARG A 523 19.63 -13.29 -1.39
CA ARG A 523 20.39 -12.10 -0.97
C ARG A 523 21.25 -12.38 0.27
N GLU A 524 20.69 -13.07 1.26
CA GLU A 524 21.41 -13.49 2.47
C GLU A 524 22.56 -14.45 2.13
N MET A 525 22.32 -15.46 1.28
CA MET A 525 23.37 -16.37 0.82
C MET A 525 24.53 -15.64 0.15
N GLN A 526 24.22 -14.65 -0.71
CA GLN A 526 25.24 -13.85 -1.38
C GLN A 526 26.07 -13.01 -0.41
N ARG A 527 25.45 -12.45 0.64
CA ARG A 527 26.20 -11.72 1.68
C ARG A 527 27.08 -12.67 2.53
N LEU A 528 26.63 -13.90 2.75
CA LEU A 528 27.40 -14.94 3.43
C LEU A 528 28.45 -15.61 2.52
N ASN A 529 28.45 -15.30 1.21
CA ASN A 529 29.27 -15.95 0.20
C ASN A 529 29.07 -17.49 0.19
N GLU A 530 27.82 -17.92 0.37
CA GLU A 530 27.38 -19.32 0.30
C GLU A 530 26.61 -19.57 -1.02
N THR A 531 26.66 -20.81 -1.54
CA THR A 531 25.93 -21.25 -2.75
C THR A 531 25.14 -22.52 -2.45
N VAL A 532 24.03 -22.73 -3.18
CA VAL A 532 23.16 -23.90 -3.06
C VAL A 532 22.88 -24.44 -4.45
N ASP A 533 23.48 -25.58 -4.76
CA ASP A 533 23.41 -26.23 -6.08
C ASP A 533 21.95 -26.48 -6.50
N GLY A 534 21.06 -26.80 -5.54
CA GLY A 534 19.64 -27.04 -5.78
C GLY A 534 18.85 -25.84 -6.32
N CYS A 535 19.44 -24.63 -6.33
CA CYS A 535 18.79 -23.39 -6.76
C CYS A 535 19.24 -22.87 -8.13
N GLU A 536 20.29 -23.43 -8.74
CA GLU A 536 20.86 -22.92 -9.99
C GLU A 536 19.86 -22.92 -11.15
N SER A 537 19.06 -23.99 -11.29
CA SER A 537 18.02 -24.09 -12.32
C SER A 537 16.98 -22.99 -12.17
N CYS A 538 16.56 -22.70 -10.94
CA CYS A 538 15.60 -21.65 -10.64
C CYS A 538 16.11 -20.28 -11.04
N PHE A 539 17.38 -19.97 -10.75
CA PHE A 539 17.96 -18.70 -11.16
C PHE A 539 18.16 -18.63 -12.66
N SER A 540 18.55 -19.72 -13.33
CA SER A 540 18.61 -19.76 -14.79
C SER A 540 17.26 -19.54 -15.46
N ASP A 541 16.16 -19.98 -14.83
CA ASP A 541 14.83 -19.91 -15.43
C ASP A 541 14.12 -18.59 -15.15
N TYR A 542 14.37 -17.98 -13.98
CA TYR A 542 13.59 -16.84 -13.49
C TYR A 542 14.38 -15.54 -13.38
N CYS A 543 15.70 -15.58 -13.25
CA CYS A 543 16.48 -14.34 -13.15
C CYS A 543 16.59 -13.64 -14.51
N TYR A 544 16.31 -12.35 -14.51
CA TYR A 544 16.65 -11.48 -15.62
C TYR A 544 18.13 -11.07 -15.53
N ASN A 545 18.89 -11.48 -16.54
CA ASN A 545 20.36 -11.40 -16.70
C ASN A 545 21.19 -12.38 -15.88
#